data_AF-A0A534RQI5-F1
#
_entry.id   AF-A0A534RQI5-F1
#
_cell.length_a   1.000
_cell.length_b   1.000
_cell.length_c   1.000
_cell.angle_alpha   90.00
_cell.angle_beta   90.00
_cell.angle_gamma   90.00
#
_symmetry.space_group_name_H-M   'P 1'
#
loop_
_entity.id
_entity.type
_entity.pdbx_description
1 polymer ?
#
loop_
_entity_poly.entity_id
_entity_poly.type
_entity_poly.pdbx_seq_one_letter_code
_entity_poly.pdbx_strand_id
1 'polypeptide(L)'
;MSVLAGMAFWCGWIFLAGWLTILAGTLDILDGGVARGGGRASARGAFLDSVADRCAEFAIFLGLGAFFRGSWVQLAVAIAAFTSLMVSYTRARAEGLGLALQLGRVQRPERYVVIGVGGWLSGLVAHLACPLLGRPTHAVLAAAVVVLAGLSAWTALRRTQGAARALAGPSPS
;
A
#
# COMPACT_ATOMS: atom_id res chain seq x y z
N MET A 1 3.44 -9.50 -10.00
CA MET A 1 4.68 -9.03 -9.34
C MET A 1 4.53 -8.87 -7.83
N SER A 2 3.46 -8.27 -7.30
CA SER A 2 3.29 -8.08 -5.85
C SER A 2 3.33 -9.36 -5.00
N VAL A 3 2.83 -10.49 -5.52
CA VAL A 3 2.94 -11.80 -4.83
C VAL A 3 4.40 -12.22 -4.68
N LEU A 4 5.21 -12.04 -5.72
CA LEU A 4 6.66 -12.33 -5.68
C LEU A 4 7.38 -11.39 -4.71
N ALA A 5 6.99 -10.10 -4.68
CA ALA A 5 7.50 -9.15 -3.69
C ALA A 5 7.16 -9.58 -2.25
N GLY A 6 5.93 -10.01 -2.00
CA GLY A 6 5.50 -10.56 -0.72
C GLY A 6 6.29 -11.80 -0.30
N MET A 7 6.49 -12.75 -1.22
CA MET A 7 7.33 -13.93 -0.98
C MET A 7 8.79 -13.54 -0.69
N ALA A 8 9.34 -12.58 -1.42
CA ALA A 8 10.70 -12.09 -1.18
C ALA A 8 10.83 -11.44 0.21
N PHE A 9 9.83 -10.67 0.66
CA PHE A 9 9.80 -10.14 2.03
C PHE A 9 9.77 -11.28 3.05
N TRP A 10 8.89 -12.27 2.87
CA TRP A 10 8.81 -13.43 3.75
C TRP A 10 10.17 -14.12 3.89
N CYS A 11 10.84 -14.40 2.77
CA CYS A 11 12.14 -15.08 2.75
C CYS A 11 13.30 -14.21 3.26
N GLY A 12 13.06 -12.95 3.63
CA GLY A 12 14.09 -12.03 4.09
C GLY A 12 14.97 -11.47 2.97
N TRP A 13 14.58 -11.61 1.70
CA TRP A 13 15.29 -11.04 0.55
C TRP A 13 14.92 -9.57 0.37
N ILE A 14 15.18 -8.76 1.40
CA ILE A 14 14.64 -7.40 1.57
C ILE A 14 15.01 -6.46 0.43
N PHE A 15 16.25 -6.54 -0.05
CA PHE A 15 16.70 -5.73 -1.18
C PHE A 15 15.92 -6.03 -2.47
N LEU A 16 15.77 -7.32 -2.79
CA LEU A 16 15.02 -7.79 -3.95
C LEU A 16 13.52 -7.49 -3.81
N ALA A 17 12.96 -7.70 -2.62
CA ALA A 17 11.57 -7.39 -2.31
C ALA A 17 11.25 -5.90 -2.54
N GLY A 18 12.18 -5.01 -2.19
CA GLY A 18 12.09 -3.58 -2.49
C GLY A 18 11.96 -3.32 -3.99
N TRP A 19 12.86 -3.86 -4.81
CA TRP A 19 12.81 -3.73 -6.26
C TRP A 19 11.55 -4.31 -6.88
N LEU A 20 11.15 -5.52 -6.48
CA LEU A 20 9.92 -6.16 -6.96
C LEU A 20 8.68 -5.34 -6.62
N THR A 21 8.68 -4.67 -5.46
CA THR A 21 7.59 -3.77 -5.05
C THR A 21 7.55 -2.52 -5.93
N ILE A 22 8.69 -1.86 -6.17
CA ILE A 22 8.76 -0.69 -7.07
C ILE A 22 8.26 -1.07 -8.45
N LEU A 23 8.77 -2.17 -9.02
CA LEU A 23 8.38 -2.65 -10.34
C LEU A 23 6.89 -2.99 -10.40
N ALA A 24 6.34 -3.64 -9.36
CA ALA A 24 4.92 -3.92 -9.30
C ALA A 24 4.07 -2.64 -9.33
N GLY A 25 4.49 -1.58 -8.64
CA GLY A 25 3.79 -0.30 -8.64
C GLY A 25 3.91 0.45 -9.97
N THR A 26 5.08 0.38 -10.62
CA THR A 26 5.28 0.99 -11.93
C THR A 26 4.46 0.31 -13.03
N LEU A 27 4.47 -1.02 -13.08
CA LEU A 27 3.70 -1.78 -14.06
C LEU A 27 2.20 -1.53 -13.92
N ASP A 28 1.71 -1.45 -12.69
CA ASP A 28 0.31 -1.14 -12.39
C ASP A 28 -0.16 0.22 -12.95
N ILE A 29 0.71 1.25 -12.83
CA ILE A 29 0.43 2.57 -13.40
C ILE A 29 0.40 2.53 -14.93
N LEU A 30 1.34 1.79 -15.54
CA LEU A 30 1.44 1.64 -16.99
C LEU A 30 0.24 0.88 -17.56
N ASP A 31 -0.13 -0.26 -16.94
CA ASP A 31 -1.27 -1.09 -17.35
C ASP A 31 -2.58 -0.30 -17.26
N GLY A 32 -2.78 0.46 -16.18
CA GLY A 32 -3.93 1.35 -16.04
C GLY A 32 -3.97 2.47 -17.09
N GLY A 33 -2.81 2.96 -17.54
CA GLY A 33 -2.69 3.95 -18.62
C GLY A 33 -3.07 3.38 -19.98
N VAL A 34 -2.56 2.18 -20.29
CA VAL A 34 -2.83 1.47 -21.56
C VAL A 34 -4.31 1.07 -21.67
N ALA A 35 -4.91 0.58 -20.58
CA ALA A 35 -6.32 0.19 -20.55
C ALA A 35 -7.28 1.36 -20.84
N ARG A 36 -6.93 2.58 -20.40
CA ARG A 36 -7.72 3.80 -20.67
C ARG A 36 -7.62 4.29 -22.12
N GLY A 37 -6.47 4.10 -22.77
CA GLY A 37 -6.26 4.48 -24.17
C GLY A 37 -6.85 3.51 -25.19
N GLY A 38 -7.09 2.25 -24.80
CA GLY A 38 -7.45 1.17 -25.72
C GLY A 38 -8.94 0.97 -26.02
N GLY A 39 -9.85 1.75 -25.45
CA GLY A 39 -11.31 1.69 -25.71
C GLY A 39 -12.00 0.37 -25.34
N ARG A 40 -11.32 -0.56 -24.65
CA ARG A 40 -11.79 -1.91 -24.31
C ARG A 40 -12.21 -2.09 -22.84
N ALA A 41 -12.44 -0.99 -22.12
CA ALA A 41 -12.79 -1.05 -20.70
C ALA A 41 -14.24 -1.53 -20.50
N SER A 42 -14.43 -2.72 -19.91
CA SER A 42 -15.75 -3.22 -19.49
C SER A 42 -15.94 -3.04 -17.98
N ALA A 43 -17.19 -2.85 -17.53
CA ALA A 43 -17.50 -2.72 -16.11
C ALA A 43 -17.08 -3.96 -15.29
N ARG A 44 -17.27 -5.16 -15.86
CA ARG A 44 -16.80 -6.42 -15.26
C ARG A 44 -15.28 -6.46 -15.12
N GLY A 45 -14.56 -6.03 -16.16
CA GLY A 45 -13.09 -5.98 -16.15
C GLY A 45 -12.59 -5.02 -15.06
N ALA A 46 -13.13 -3.80 -15.02
CA ALA A 46 -12.76 -2.80 -14.01
C ALA A 46 -13.02 -3.29 -12.57
N PHE A 47 -14.10 -4.05 -12.34
CA PHE A 47 -14.37 -4.67 -11.04
C PHE A 47 -13.36 -5.77 -10.68
N LEU A 48 -13.06 -6.69 -11.60
CA LEU A 48 -12.12 -7.79 -11.34
C LEU A 48 -10.69 -7.28 -11.13
N ASP A 49 -10.24 -6.34 -11.96
CA ASP A 49 -8.97 -5.64 -11.84
C ASP A 49 -8.84 -4.99 -10.46
N SER A 50 -9.91 -4.30 -10.06
CA SER A 50 -10.05 -3.76 -8.73
C SER A 50 -9.87 -4.80 -7.62
N VAL A 51 -10.54 -5.95 -7.66
CA VAL A 51 -10.36 -6.97 -6.60
C VAL A 51 -8.93 -7.54 -6.62
N ALA A 52 -8.40 -7.86 -7.81
CA ALA A 52 -7.06 -8.40 -7.98
C ALA A 52 -5.99 -7.47 -7.40
N ASP A 53 -6.14 -6.16 -7.59
CA ASP A 53 -5.24 -5.15 -7.04
C ASP A 53 -5.10 -5.19 -5.52
N ARG A 54 -6.22 -5.46 -4.85
CA ARG A 54 -6.33 -5.50 -3.39
C ARG A 54 -5.67 -6.77 -2.86
N CYS A 55 -5.90 -7.91 -3.52
CA CYS A 55 -5.19 -9.15 -3.23
C CYS A 55 -3.68 -9.01 -3.45
N ALA A 56 -3.27 -8.36 -4.54
CA ALA A 56 -1.87 -8.12 -4.86
C ALA A 56 -1.18 -7.24 -3.82
N GLU A 57 -1.81 -6.14 -3.39
CA GLU A 57 -1.29 -5.27 -2.33
C GLU A 57 -1.22 -6.01 -0.98
N PHE A 58 -2.26 -6.79 -0.64
CA PHE A 58 -2.29 -7.57 0.60
C PHE A 58 -1.17 -8.62 0.65
N ALA A 59 -0.79 -9.22 -0.48
CA ALA A 59 0.33 -10.16 -0.54
C ALA A 59 1.66 -9.55 -0.06
N ILE A 60 1.90 -8.26 -0.34
CA ILE A 60 3.07 -7.54 0.16
C ILE A 60 3.00 -7.39 1.68
N PHE A 61 1.85 -6.98 2.21
CA PHE A 61 1.66 -6.85 3.66
C PHE A 61 1.78 -8.19 4.39
N LEU A 62 1.30 -9.30 3.81
CA LEU A 62 1.51 -10.64 4.36
C LEU A 62 2.99 -10.99 4.44
N GLY A 63 3.76 -10.72 3.38
CA GLY A 63 5.21 -10.91 3.36
C GLY A 63 5.93 -10.10 4.44
N LEU A 64 5.58 -8.82 4.58
CA LEU A 64 6.11 -7.95 5.64
C LEU A 64 5.73 -8.43 7.04
N GLY A 65 4.50 -8.91 7.23
CA GLY A 65 4.02 -9.43 8.50
C GLY A 65 4.75 -10.71 8.92
N ALA A 66 5.02 -11.60 7.95
CA ALA A 66 5.85 -12.78 8.16
C ALA A 66 7.31 -12.40 8.50
N PHE A 67 7.86 -11.42 7.78
CA PHE A 67 9.22 -10.93 8.01
C PHE A 67 9.41 -10.32 9.40
N PHE A 68 8.47 -9.49 9.86
CA PHE A 68 8.50 -8.86 11.18
C PHE A 68 7.84 -9.71 12.27
N ARG A 69 7.63 -11.02 12.06
CA ARG A 69 6.95 -11.89 13.02
C ARG A 69 7.60 -11.84 14.40
N GLY A 70 6.81 -11.56 15.43
CA GLY A 70 7.27 -11.44 16.81
C GLY A 70 7.92 -10.09 17.16
N SER A 71 8.02 -9.17 16.20
CA SER A 71 8.41 -7.77 16.43
C SER A 71 7.19 -6.88 16.65
N TRP A 72 7.34 -5.81 17.42
CA TRP A 72 6.32 -4.77 17.56
C TRP A 72 5.93 -4.13 16.20
N VAL A 73 6.83 -4.17 15.21
CA VAL A 73 6.60 -3.68 13.85
C VAL A 73 5.49 -4.46 13.14
N GLN A 74 5.26 -5.73 13.52
CA GLN A 74 4.17 -6.55 12.97
C GLN A 74 2.80 -5.89 13.18
N LEU A 75 2.59 -5.21 14.30
CA LEU A 75 1.38 -4.45 14.56
C LEU A 75 1.24 -3.28 13.58
N ALA A 76 2.33 -2.56 13.31
CA ALA A 76 2.33 -1.48 12.32
C ALA A 76 2.02 -2.00 10.91
N VAL A 77 2.52 -3.18 10.53
CA VAL A 77 2.14 -3.85 9.26
C VAL A 77 0.64 -4.12 9.22
N ALA A 78 0.06 -4.68 10.30
CA ALA A 78 -1.36 -4.97 10.35
C ALA A 78 -2.23 -3.70 10.24
N ILE A 79 -1.83 -2.62 10.92
CA ILE A 79 -2.48 -1.31 10.83
C ILE A 79 -2.38 -0.76 9.40
N ALA A 80 -1.21 -0.82 8.76
CA ALA A 80 -1.01 -0.37 7.39
C ALA A 80 -1.90 -1.17 6.40
N ALA A 81 -1.98 -2.49 6.55
CA ALA A 81 -2.81 -3.34 5.72
C ALA A 81 -4.31 -3.00 5.87
N PHE A 82 -4.79 -2.91 7.12
CA PHE A 82 -6.18 -2.55 7.40
C PHE A 82 -6.55 -1.16 6.88
N THR A 83 -5.70 -0.18 7.13
CA THR A 83 -5.96 1.20 6.72
C THR A 83 -5.86 1.38 5.20
N SER A 84 -5.00 0.62 4.50
CA SER A 84 -5.00 0.57 3.04
C SER A 84 -6.34 0.07 2.46
N LEU A 85 -6.90 -0.98 3.07
CA LEU A 85 -8.22 -1.48 2.71
C LEU A 85 -9.31 -0.44 3.00
N MET A 86 -9.25 0.24 4.15
CA MET A 86 -10.22 1.31 4.50
C MET A 86 -10.17 2.50 3.54
N VAL A 87 -8.99 2.89 3.06
CA VAL A 87 -8.85 3.95 2.04
C VAL A 87 -9.61 3.60 0.76
N SER A 88 -9.56 2.33 0.34
CA SER A 88 -10.26 1.81 -0.84
C SER A 88 -11.76 1.62 -0.59
N TYR A 89 -12.13 1.04 0.55
CA TYR A 89 -13.51 0.78 0.93
C TYR A 89 -14.31 2.07 1.09
N THR A 90 -13.76 3.06 1.80
CA THR A 90 -14.43 4.36 2.02
C THR A 90 -14.75 5.04 0.69
N ARG A 91 -13.82 4.95 -0.28
CA ARG A 91 -14.02 5.47 -1.63
C ARG A 91 -15.17 4.73 -2.33
N ALA A 92 -15.09 3.41 -2.42
CA ALA A 92 -16.12 2.61 -3.08
C ALA A 92 -17.51 2.79 -2.45
N ARG A 93 -17.57 2.90 -1.11
CA ARG A 93 -18.82 3.13 -0.38
C ARG A 93 -19.39 4.52 -0.65
N ALA A 94 -18.56 5.55 -0.69
CA ALA A 94 -19.02 6.90 -1.01
C ALA A 94 -19.50 7.02 -2.46
N GLU A 95 -18.76 6.44 -3.42
CA GLU A 95 -19.18 6.39 -4.83
C GLU A 95 -20.51 5.64 -4.99
N GLY A 96 -20.72 4.55 -4.24
CA GLY A 96 -22.00 3.83 -4.19
C GLY A 96 -23.16 4.63 -3.55
N LEU A 97 -22.87 5.71 -2.84
CA LEU A 97 -23.86 6.66 -2.31
C LEU A 97 -24.01 7.90 -3.22
N GLY A 98 -23.41 7.90 -4.41
CA GLY A 98 -23.45 9.03 -5.36
C GLY A 98 -22.46 10.15 -5.06
N LEU A 99 -21.54 9.97 -4.10
CA LEU A 99 -20.50 10.94 -3.80
C LEU A 99 -19.23 10.65 -4.60
N ALA A 100 -18.85 11.58 -5.47
CA ALA A 100 -17.54 11.56 -6.12
C ALA A 100 -16.45 12.07 -5.15
N LEU A 101 -15.81 11.17 -4.40
CA LEU A 101 -14.65 11.52 -3.58
C LEU A 101 -13.41 11.75 -4.46
N GLN A 102 -12.92 12.99 -4.46
CA GLN A 102 -11.60 13.34 -5.01
C GLN A 102 -10.49 12.55 -4.31
N LEU A 103 -9.43 12.23 -5.06
CA LEU A 103 -8.31 11.42 -4.60
C LEU A 103 -7.57 12.08 -3.42
N GLY A 104 -7.59 11.45 -2.24
CA GLY A 104 -6.76 11.83 -1.10
C GLY A 104 -5.25 11.57 -1.31
N ARG A 105 -4.40 12.15 -0.45
CA ARG A 105 -2.93 12.25 -0.62
C ARG A 105 -2.16 10.93 -0.77
N VAL A 106 -2.47 9.89 0.01
CA VAL A 106 -1.80 8.57 -0.14
C VAL A 106 -2.69 7.65 -0.95
N GLN A 107 -2.29 7.43 -2.19
CA GLN A 107 -2.91 6.47 -3.09
C GLN A 107 -2.02 5.22 -3.16
N ARG A 108 -2.38 4.30 -4.03
CA ARG A 108 -1.69 3.02 -4.16
C ARG A 108 -0.22 3.18 -4.61
N PRO A 109 0.12 4.03 -5.61
CA PRO A 109 1.50 4.24 -6.02
C PRO A 109 2.41 4.68 -4.89
N GLU A 110 1.98 5.61 -4.04
CA GLU A 110 2.78 6.15 -2.95
C GLU A 110 3.10 5.07 -1.92
N ARG A 111 2.18 4.13 -1.65
CA ARG A 111 2.44 3.00 -0.74
C ARG A 111 3.50 2.06 -1.30
N TYR A 112 3.43 1.76 -2.60
CA TYR A 112 4.42 0.93 -3.28
C TYR A 112 5.80 1.61 -3.30
N VAL A 113 5.85 2.93 -3.47
CA VAL A 113 7.10 3.70 -3.37
C VAL A 113 7.67 3.64 -1.95
N VAL A 114 6.86 3.91 -0.91
CA VAL A 114 7.34 3.89 0.48
C VAL A 114 7.87 2.52 0.90
N ILE A 115 7.12 1.44 0.61
CA ILE A 115 7.57 0.08 0.92
C ILE A 115 8.76 -0.32 0.06
N GLY A 116 8.70 -0.04 -1.25
CA GLY A 116 9.71 -0.43 -2.22
C GLY A 116 11.06 0.22 -1.96
N VAL A 117 11.07 1.56 -1.82
CA VAL A 117 12.28 2.32 -1.47
C VAL A 117 12.75 1.96 -0.06
N GLY A 118 11.83 1.79 0.90
CA GLY A 118 12.15 1.37 2.27
C GLY A 118 12.85 0.00 2.32
N GLY A 119 12.37 -0.97 1.53
CA GLY A 119 12.97 -2.30 1.42
C GLY A 119 14.32 -2.26 0.71
N TRP A 120 14.39 -1.59 -0.44
CA TRP A 120 15.63 -1.43 -1.20
C TRP A 120 16.74 -0.76 -0.35
N LEU A 121 16.43 0.37 0.26
CA LEU A 121 17.37 1.11 1.10
C LEU A 121 17.72 0.31 2.37
N SER A 122 16.75 -0.35 2.99
CA SER A 122 17.02 -1.20 4.15
C SER A 122 17.94 -2.37 3.82
N GLY A 123 17.80 -2.99 2.66
CA GLY A 123 18.70 -4.05 2.21
C GLY A 123 20.13 -3.53 2.00
N LEU A 124 20.27 -2.35 1.38
CA LEU A 124 21.56 -1.69 1.18
C LEU A 124 22.21 -1.32 2.52
N VAL A 125 21.47 -0.68 3.43
CA VAL A 125 21.96 -0.30 4.76
C VAL A 125 22.34 -1.53 5.57
N ALA A 126 21.54 -2.59 5.53
CA ALA A 126 21.87 -3.85 6.21
C ALA A 126 23.20 -4.42 5.69
N HIS A 127 23.44 -4.39 4.38
CA HIS A 127 24.68 -4.85 3.78
C HIS A 127 25.89 -4.01 4.21
N LEU A 128 25.77 -2.67 4.14
CA LEU A 128 26.86 -1.74 4.48
C LEU A 128 27.15 -1.69 5.99
N ALA A 129 26.13 -1.84 6.84
CA ALA A 129 26.26 -1.73 8.29
C ALA A 129 26.58 -3.07 8.98
N CYS A 130 26.35 -4.21 8.31
CA CYS A 130 26.63 -5.53 8.88
C CYS A 130 28.10 -5.72 9.33
N PRO A 131 29.13 -5.28 8.58
CA PRO A 131 30.52 -5.38 9.04
C PRO A 131 30.81 -4.59 10.32
N LEU A 132 30.05 -3.52 10.58
CA LEU A 132 30.23 -2.65 11.74
C LEU A 132 29.43 -3.10 12.96
N LEU A 133 28.18 -3.52 12.75
CA LEU A 133 27.22 -3.84 13.81
C LEU A 133 27.17 -5.34 14.15
N GLY A 134 27.82 -6.20 13.35
CA GLY A 134 27.80 -7.66 13.52
C GLY A 134 26.44 -8.31 13.22
N ARG A 135 25.41 -7.53 12.85
CA ARG A 135 24.07 -8.01 12.49
C ARG A 135 23.41 -7.11 11.44
N PRO A 136 22.65 -7.68 10.48
CA PRO A 136 21.85 -6.88 9.55
C PRO A 136 20.71 -6.18 10.33
N THR A 137 20.57 -4.87 10.14
CA THR A 137 19.49 -4.10 10.75
C THR A 137 18.49 -3.65 9.68
N HIS A 138 17.20 -3.87 9.96
CA HIS A 138 16.11 -3.46 9.07
C HIS A 138 15.29 -2.30 9.65
N ALA A 139 15.97 -1.40 10.38
CA ALA A 139 15.36 -0.24 11.02
C ALA A 139 14.75 0.74 9.99
N VAL A 140 15.37 0.86 8.82
CA VAL A 140 14.86 1.68 7.72
C VAL A 140 13.51 1.15 7.21
N LEU A 141 13.41 -0.17 6.98
CA LEU A 141 12.14 -0.78 6.57
C LEU A 141 11.08 -0.67 7.67
N ALA A 142 11.46 -0.89 8.93
CA ALA A 142 10.54 -0.71 10.06
C ALA A 142 9.99 0.72 10.13
N ALA A 143 10.86 1.73 10.00
CA ALA A 143 10.45 3.13 9.96
C ALA A 143 9.51 3.42 8.77
N ALA A 144 9.81 2.90 7.58
CA ALA A 144 8.96 3.05 6.41
C ALA A 144 7.56 2.46 6.63
N VAL A 145 7.46 1.27 7.24
CA VAL A 145 6.18 0.63 7.59
C VAL A 145 5.40 1.46 8.61
N VAL A 146 6.06 2.00 9.64
CA VAL A 146 5.40 2.83 10.67
C VAL A 146 4.88 4.13 10.07
N VAL A 147 5.69 4.80 9.24
CA VAL A 147 5.28 6.00 8.52
C VAL A 147 4.09 5.69 7.61
N LEU A 148 4.16 4.60 6.84
CA LEU A 148 3.07 4.16 5.99
C LEU A 148 1.78 3.89 6.77
N ALA A 149 1.87 3.22 7.91
CA ALA A 149 0.72 2.93 8.77
C ALA A 149 0.05 4.23 9.23
N GLY A 150 0.83 5.20 9.71
CA GLY A 150 0.33 6.51 10.13
C GLY A 150 -0.30 7.30 9.00
N LEU A 151 0.37 7.38 7.84
CA LEU A 151 -0.14 8.11 6.67
C LEU A 151 -1.41 7.46 6.09
N SER A 152 -1.48 6.14 6.07
CA SER A 152 -2.65 5.40 5.59
C SER A 152 -3.83 5.53 6.54
N ALA A 153 -3.60 5.45 7.86
CA ALA A 153 -4.61 5.70 8.88
C ALA A 153 -5.18 7.12 8.77
N TRP A 154 -4.30 8.12 8.67
CA TRP A 154 -4.69 9.51 8.49
C TRP A 154 -5.54 9.69 7.22
N THR A 155 -5.11 9.08 6.10
CA THR A 155 -5.83 9.18 4.83
C THR A 155 -7.21 8.53 4.91
N ALA A 156 -7.33 7.35 5.54
CA ALA A 156 -8.60 6.67 5.74
C ALA A 156 -9.57 7.53 6.58
N LEU A 157 -9.09 8.10 7.68
CA LEU A 157 -9.88 8.98 8.56
C LEU A 157 -10.34 10.23 7.82
N ARG A 158 -9.44 10.90 7.10
CA ARG A 158 -9.77 12.12 6.34
C ARG A 158 -10.80 11.86 5.25
N ARG A 159 -10.70 10.73 4.53
CA ARG A 159 -11.71 10.32 3.54
C ARG A 159 -13.06 10.05 4.19
N THR A 160 -13.06 9.35 5.32
CA THR A 160 -14.29 9.03 6.05
C THR A 160 -14.98 10.29 6.57
N GLN A 161 -14.23 11.20 7.19
CA GLN A 161 -14.74 12.49 7.66
C GLN A 161 -15.23 13.36 6.51
N GLY A 162 -14.51 13.40 5.39
CA GLY A 162 -14.91 14.13 4.18
C GLY A 162 -16.23 13.60 3.61
N ALA A 163 -16.37 12.28 3.49
CA ALA A 163 -17.59 11.63 3.02
C ALA A 163 -18.77 11.91 3.97
N ALA A 164 -18.57 11.75 5.27
CA ALA A 164 -19.62 11.98 6.27
C ALA A 164 -20.12 13.43 6.26
N ARG A 165 -19.22 14.42 6.12
CA ARG A 165 -19.60 15.84 6.02
C ARG A 165 -20.34 16.14 4.72
N ALA A 166 -19.93 15.54 3.60
CA ALA A 166 -20.60 15.72 2.32
C ALA A 166 -22.03 15.15 2.33
N LEU A 167 -22.25 14.03 3.03
CA LEU A 167 -23.58 13.45 3.23
C LEU A 167 -24.46 14.25 4.20
N ALA A 168 -23.85 14.98 5.15
CA ALA A 168 -24.61 15.70 6.16
C ALA A 168 -25.41 16.89 5.60
N GLY A 169 -25.00 17.49 4.47
CA GLY A 169 -25.68 18.63 3.85
C GLY A 169 -25.84 19.86 4.78
N PRO A 170 -26.30 21.03 4.29
CA PRO A 170 -26.73 22.09 5.19
C PRO A 170 -28.02 21.68 5.90
N SER A 171 -28.10 21.92 7.21
CA SER A 171 -29.30 21.73 8.03
C SER A 171 -30.53 22.34 7.35
N PRO A 172 -31.70 21.67 7.35
CA PRO A 172 -32.92 22.27 6.82
C PRO A 172 -33.21 23.57 7.60
N SER A 173 -33.14 24.70 6.89
CA SER A 173 -33.57 26.02 7.35
C SER A 173 -35.08 26.17 7.19
#